data_AF-A0A2D7M0L0-F1
#
_entry.id   AF-A0A2D7M0L0-F1
#
_cell.length_a   1.000
_cell.length_b   1.000
_cell.length_c   1.000
_cell.angle_alpha   90.00
_cell.angle_beta   90.00
_cell.angle_gamma   90.00
#
_symmetry.space_group_name_H-M   'P 1'
#
loop_
_entity.id
_entity.type
_entity.pdbx_description
1 polymer ?
#
loop_
_entity_poly.entity_id
_entity_poly.type
_entity_poly.pdbx_seq_one_letter_code
_entity_poly.pdbx_strand_id
1 'polypeptide(L)'
;MVYFGPKRYRPERVGPTTRERARILGSLALLVVLILTVWSSQSPEQDPTMNVPLMPISGGGESSTTSTNLPVGGPGLPSGEVPEPVSLPLPAESPPPIPFEKNDAILLAVRDGEAVIEGPTELAGLHYLLQRWRSDWKPTEISEPPDVTELASIAPEIRGKRYNFVISLIENPRLRELEENPSGLSSVWEAFGSDRSNRLHRINFISKPKNLPRSSEVVVTGDFLRLYRYETVTGLEGMVPEWVCGQLEPYENPFAGRSGWAQEMFWVLSVLGAFTLLVGVYFYTRSTSVDGRGKKPRK
;
A
#
# COMPACT_ATOMS: atom_id res chain seq x y z
N MET A 1 -88.62 -12.05 28.29
CA MET A 1 -87.92 -13.27 27.83
C MET A 1 -86.97 -12.84 26.72
N VAL A 2 -85.68 -12.72 27.01
CA VAL A 2 -84.68 -12.14 26.08
C VAL A 2 -83.95 -13.29 25.38
N TYR A 3 -84.09 -13.34 24.06
CA TYR A 3 -83.52 -14.38 23.21
C TYR A 3 -82.07 -14.01 22.83
N PHE A 4 -81.09 -14.75 23.36
CA PHE A 4 -79.69 -14.63 22.94
C PHE A 4 -79.45 -15.56 21.74
N GLY A 5 -79.33 -14.99 20.54
CA GLY A 5 -78.91 -15.72 19.34
C GLY A 5 -77.45 -16.22 19.43
N PRO A 6 -77.08 -17.24 18.64
CA PRO A 6 -75.80 -17.93 18.81
C PRO A 6 -74.61 -17.02 18.47
N LYS A 7 -73.60 -17.04 19.34
CA LYS A 7 -72.30 -16.39 19.15
C LYS A 7 -71.71 -16.82 17.80
N ARG A 8 -71.49 -15.84 16.92
CA ARG A 8 -70.85 -16.04 15.61
C ARG A 8 -69.47 -16.67 15.81
N TYR A 9 -69.31 -17.89 15.30
CA TYR A 9 -68.03 -18.57 15.15
C TYR A 9 -67.13 -17.73 14.23
N ARG A 10 -66.08 -17.11 14.78
CA ARG A 10 -64.99 -16.53 14.00
C ARG A 10 -63.93 -17.60 13.84
N PRO A 11 -63.62 -18.08 12.61
CA PRO A 11 -62.47 -18.94 12.43
C PRO A 11 -61.20 -18.18 12.81
N GLU A 12 -60.33 -18.87 13.54
CA GLU A 12 -59.02 -18.39 13.95
C GLU A 12 -58.23 -17.99 12.69
N ARG A 13 -57.69 -16.77 12.64
CA ARG A 13 -56.88 -16.30 11.51
C ARG A 13 -55.57 -17.09 11.49
N VAL A 14 -55.49 -18.14 10.67
CA VAL A 14 -54.25 -18.85 10.41
C VAL A 14 -53.56 -18.18 9.22
N GLY A 15 -52.69 -17.23 9.50
CA GLY A 15 -51.84 -16.60 8.49
C GLY A 15 -51.07 -15.40 9.03
N PRO A 16 -49.82 -15.18 8.59
CA PRO A 16 -49.00 -14.09 9.08
C PRO A 16 -49.61 -12.73 8.70
N THR A 17 -49.64 -11.83 9.67
CA THR A 17 -50.24 -10.49 9.52
C THR A 17 -49.47 -9.67 8.47
N THR A 18 -50.10 -8.67 7.86
CA THR A 18 -49.45 -7.78 6.88
C THR A 18 -48.16 -7.15 7.42
N ARG A 19 -48.09 -6.93 8.73
CA ARG A 19 -46.91 -6.46 9.45
C ARG A 19 -45.77 -7.48 9.48
N GLU A 20 -46.09 -8.77 9.61
CA GLU A 20 -45.10 -9.86 9.55
C GLU A 20 -44.58 -10.05 8.14
N ARG A 21 -45.44 -9.92 7.11
CA ARG A 21 -45.02 -9.96 5.70
C ARG A 21 -44.04 -8.84 5.36
N ALA A 22 -44.28 -7.62 5.87
CA ALA A 22 -43.37 -6.49 5.69
C ALA A 22 -42.02 -6.69 6.40
N ARG A 23 -42.01 -7.31 7.58
CA ARG A 23 -40.76 -7.65 8.29
C ARG A 23 -39.94 -8.69 7.54
N ILE A 24 -40.58 -9.73 7.00
CA ILE A 24 -39.92 -10.77 6.21
C ILE A 24 -39.31 -10.15 4.94
N LEU A 25 -40.08 -9.37 4.19
CA LEU A 25 -39.60 -8.67 2.99
C LEU A 25 -38.46 -7.68 3.31
N GLY A 26 -38.57 -6.95 4.42
CA GLY A 26 -37.53 -6.04 4.88
C GLY A 26 -36.22 -6.75 5.23
N SER A 27 -36.29 -7.89 5.95
CA SER A 27 -35.10 -8.70 6.24
C SER A 27 -34.47 -9.30 5.00
N LEU A 28 -35.27 -9.64 4.00
CA LEU A 28 -34.81 -10.20 2.72
C LEU A 28 -34.10 -9.14 1.88
N ALA A 29 -34.67 -7.94 1.80
CA ALA A 29 -34.03 -6.80 1.13
C ALA A 29 -32.71 -6.41 1.80
N LEU A 30 -32.65 -6.43 3.14
CA LEU A 30 -31.43 -6.12 3.87
C LEU A 30 -30.33 -7.18 3.64
N LEU A 31 -30.70 -8.45 3.58
CA LEU A 31 -29.77 -9.54 3.24
C LEU A 31 -29.20 -9.38 1.83
N VAL A 32 -30.03 -9.01 0.85
CA VAL A 32 -29.59 -8.78 -0.53
C VAL A 32 -28.63 -7.59 -0.62
N VAL A 33 -28.91 -6.49 0.09
CA VAL A 33 -28.00 -5.33 0.15
C VAL A 33 -26.66 -5.71 0.78
N LEU A 34 -26.67 -6.54 1.82
CA LEU A 34 -25.45 -7.01 2.47
C LEU A 34 -24.60 -7.90 1.55
N ILE A 35 -25.25 -8.77 0.76
CA ILE A 35 -24.56 -9.62 -0.22
C ILE A 35 -23.96 -8.76 -1.34
N LEU A 36 -24.69 -7.77 -1.87
CA LEU A 36 -24.22 -6.90 -2.94
C LEU A 36 -23.06 -6.00 -2.49
N THR A 37 -23.09 -5.49 -1.26
CA THR A 37 -21.99 -4.66 -0.72
C THR A 37 -20.71 -5.50 -0.54
N VAL A 38 -20.84 -6.73 -0.07
CA VAL A 38 -19.69 -7.64 0.03
C VAL A 38 -19.16 -8.02 -1.36
N TRP A 39 -20.03 -8.31 -2.33
CA TRP A 39 -19.61 -8.58 -3.71
C TRP A 39 -18.92 -7.38 -4.38
N SER A 40 -19.40 -6.16 -4.14
CA SER A 40 -18.75 -4.95 -4.66
C SER A 40 -17.34 -4.72 -4.09
N SER A 41 -17.06 -5.19 -2.88
CA SER A 41 -15.72 -5.10 -2.27
C SER A 41 -14.72 -6.16 -2.77
N GLN A 42 -15.18 -7.14 -3.56
CA GLN A 42 -14.36 -8.25 -4.05
C GLN A 42 -13.93 -8.09 -5.50
N SER A 43 -14.30 -7.00 -6.19
CA SER A 43 -13.74 -6.72 -7.52
C SER A 43 -12.25 -6.39 -7.38
N PRO A 44 -11.32 -7.25 -7.83
CA PRO A 44 -9.91 -6.90 -7.86
C PRO A 44 -9.75 -5.72 -8.81
N GLU A 45 -9.18 -4.62 -8.34
CA GLU A 45 -8.67 -3.57 -9.23
C GLU A 45 -7.72 -4.25 -10.22
N GLN A 46 -8.05 -4.15 -11.51
CA GLN A 46 -7.16 -4.59 -12.56
C GLN A 46 -5.89 -3.74 -12.48
N ASP A 47 -4.75 -4.40 -12.25
CA ASP A 47 -3.43 -3.79 -12.40
C ASP A 47 -3.37 -3.06 -13.76
N PRO A 48 -3.09 -1.75 -13.81
CA PRO A 48 -2.76 -1.11 -15.06
C PRO A 48 -1.40 -1.63 -15.52
N THR A 49 -1.40 -2.66 -16.36
CA THR A 49 -0.22 -3.14 -17.08
C THR A 49 0.30 -2.04 -18.00
N MET A 50 1.19 -1.18 -17.51
CA MET A 50 2.02 -0.35 -18.39
C MET A 50 3.18 -1.21 -18.92
N ASN A 51 2.98 -1.75 -20.12
CA ASN A 51 4.07 -2.19 -20.99
C ASN A 51 4.94 -0.97 -21.34
N VAL A 52 6.06 -0.79 -20.65
CA VAL A 52 7.15 0.08 -21.11
C VAL A 52 8.18 -0.83 -21.80
N PRO A 53 8.36 -0.73 -23.13
CA PRO A 53 9.36 -1.52 -23.83
C PRO A 53 10.76 -1.01 -23.49
N LEU A 54 11.55 -1.84 -22.78
CA LEU A 54 12.99 -1.66 -22.62
C LEU A 54 13.68 -2.16 -23.90
N MET A 55 14.13 -1.24 -24.76
CA MET A 55 15.11 -1.57 -25.79
C MET A 55 16.52 -1.57 -25.19
N PRO A 56 17.36 -2.58 -25.49
CA PRO A 56 18.74 -2.60 -25.05
C PRO A 56 19.56 -1.57 -25.84
N ILE A 57 20.38 -0.80 -25.11
CA ILE A 57 21.34 0.15 -25.63
C ILE A 57 22.40 -0.62 -26.46
N SER A 58 22.39 -0.38 -27.76
CA SER A 58 23.44 -0.83 -28.69
C SER A 58 24.63 0.12 -28.59
N GLY A 59 25.72 -0.32 -27.97
CA GLY A 59 27.02 0.36 -28.02
C GLY A 59 27.73 0.03 -29.35
N GLY A 60 28.11 1.07 -30.09
CA GLY A 60 28.90 0.97 -31.31
C GLY A 60 30.28 1.61 -31.16
N GLY A 61 31.27 1.03 -31.87
CA GLY A 61 32.66 1.49 -32.03
C GLY A 61 33.67 0.40 -31.65
N GLU A 62 33.96 -0.58 -32.52
CA GLU A 62 35.12 -0.64 -33.43
C GLU A 62 36.46 -0.42 -32.69
N SER A 63 37.48 -1.28 -32.71
CA SER A 63 37.95 -2.25 -33.71
C SER A 63 39.15 -3.02 -33.10
N SER A 64 39.33 -4.31 -33.43
CA SER A 64 40.61 -4.93 -33.83
C SER A 64 40.53 -6.46 -33.82
N THR A 65 40.89 -6.98 -34.98
CA THR A 65 40.95 -8.37 -35.44
C THR A 65 41.92 -9.26 -34.66
N THR A 66 41.62 -10.56 -34.53
CA THR A 66 42.42 -11.68 -35.10
C THR A 66 41.66 -13.00 -34.94
N SER A 67 41.53 -13.71 -36.06
CA SER A 67 40.90 -15.01 -36.32
C SER A 67 41.65 -16.23 -35.77
N THR A 68 40.96 -17.29 -35.33
CA THR A 68 41.28 -18.69 -35.73
C THR A 68 40.09 -19.66 -35.54
N ASN A 69 40.05 -20.68 -36.40
CA ASN A 69 38.99 -21.63 -36.76
C ASN A 69 38.48 -22.64 -35.69
N LEU A 70 37.16 -22.88 -35.72
CA LEU A 70 36.34 -24.14 -35.72
C LEU A 70 37.01 -25.52 -35.39
N PRO A 71 36.31 -26.49 -34.75
CA PRO A 71 35.14 -27.16 -35.37
C PRO A 71 33.96 -27.59 -34.48
N VAL A 72 32.88 -27.94 -35.19
CA VAL A 72 31.56 -28.43 -34.78
C VAL A 72 31.59 -29.85 -34.22
N GLY A 73 30.85 -30.09 -33.13
CA GLY A 73 30.39 -31.41 -32.66
C GLY A 73 29.59 -31.31 -31.35
N GLY A 74 28.26 -31.39 -31.41
CA GLY A 74 27.40 -31.50 -30.20
C GLY A 74 27.32 -32.94 -29.67
N PRO A 75 26.40 -33.30 -28.75
CA PRO A 75 25.53 -32.48 -27.90
C PRO A 75 25.72 -32.80 -26.39
N GLY A 76 25.45 -31.83 -25.51
CA GLY A 76 25.42 -32.06 -24.07
C GLY A 76 25.40 -30.75 -23.32
N LEU A 77 24.22 -30.35 -22.84
CA LEU A 77 24.04 -29.28 -21.87
C LEU A 77 24.58 -29.75 -20.50
N PRO A 78 25.52 -29.04 -19.86
CA PRO A 78 25.54 -28.94 -18.43
C PRO A 78 25.06 -27.53 -18.05
N SER A 79 23.95 -27.52 -17.32
CA SER A 79 23.55 -26.52 -16.33
C SER A 79 24.31 -25.19 -16.41
N GLY A 80 23.68 -24.18 -17.04
CA GLY A 80 24.12 -22.80 -16.89
C GLY A 80 24.02 -22.41 -15.42
N GLU A 81 25.15 -22.46 -14.73
CA GLU A 81 25.34 -21.84 -13.44
C GLU A 81 25.02 -20.35 -13.61
N VAL A 82 23.85 -19.96 -13.10
CA VAL A 82 23.52 -18.54 -12.90
C VAL A 82 24.64 -17.98 -12.04
N PRO A 83 25.42 -16.98 -12.50
CA PRO A 83 26.47 -16.40 -11.67
C PRO A 83 25.83 -15.92 -10.36
N GLU A 84 26.37 -16.37 -9.23
CA GLU A 84 25.94 -15.89 -7.92
C GLU A 84 25.91 -14.36 -7.94
N PRO A 85 24.86 -13.73 -7.38
CA PRO A 85 24.76 -12.28 -7.37
C PRO A 85 26.02 -11.70 -6.71
N VAL A 86 26.77 -10.92 -7.48
CA VAL A 86 27.97 -10.22 -7.03
C VAL A 86 27.59 -9.43 -5.78
N SER A 87 28.05 -9.92 -4.62
CA SER A 87 27.89 -9.25 -3.36
C SER A 87 28.69 -7.96 -3.43
N LEU A 88 28.00 -6.84 -3.62
CA LEU A 88 28.63 -5.52 -3.49
C LEU A 88 29.30 -5.45 -2.12
N PRO A 89 30.56 -4.98 -2.02
CA PRO A 89 31.25 -4.89 -0.75
C PRO A 89 30.40 -4.05 0.21
N LEU A 90 30.06 -4.63 1.37
CA LEU A 90 29.47 -3.86 2.45
C LEU A 90 30.49 -2.78 2.86
N PRO A 91 30.07 -1.51 2.99
CA PRO A 91 30.97 -0.46 3.45
C PRO A 91 31.60 -0.85 4.79
N ALA A 92 32.86 -0.50 4.98
CA ALA A 92 33.57 -0.67 6.25
C ALA A 92 32.73 -0.11 7.42
N GLU A 93 32.77 -0.81 8.55
CA GLU A 93 32.00 -0.47 9.75
C GLU A 93 32.22 1.01 10.11
N SER A 94 31.15 1.81 10.02
CA SER A 94 31.25 3.26 10.15
C SER A 94 31.64 3.65 11.59
N PRO A 95 32.47 4.70 11.77
CA PRO A 95 32.92 5.14 13.09
C PRO A 95 31.74 5.44 14.03
N PRO A 96 31.88 5.25 15.36
CA PRO A 96 30.76 5.41 16.30
C PRO A 96 30.19 6.84 16.27
N PRO A 97 28.88 7.00 16.52
CA PRO A 97 28.22 8.30 16.47
C PRO A 97 28.76 9.27 17.53
N ILE A 98 29.03 10.50 17.11
CA ILE A 98 29.37 11.63 18.00
C ILE A 98 28.06 12.14 18.65
N PRO A 99 28.09 12.64 19.92
CA PRO A 99 26.93 13.27 20.54
C PRO A 99 26.30 14.34 19.64
N PHE A 100 24.97 14.31 19.51
CA PHE A 100 24.26 15.24 18.65
C PHE A 100 24.01 16.58 19.35
N GLU A 101 24.46 17.66 18.72
CA GLU A 101 24.15 19.02 19.13
C GLU A 101 23.08 19.61 18.22
N LYS A 102 21.96 20.04 18.82
CA LYS A 102 20.84 20.58 18.07
C LYS A 102 21.20 21.98 17.54
N ASN A 103 21.18 22.14 16.22
CA ASN A 103 21.38 23.40 15.53
C ASN A 103 20.32 23.60 14.43
N ASP A 104 19.25 24.32 14.77
CA ASP A 104 18.13 24.58 13.85
C ASP A 104 18.52 25.49 12.67
N ALA A 105 19.60 26.27 12.79
CA ALA A 105 20.06 27.17 11.72
C ALA A 105 20.51 26.40 10.47
N ILE A 106 21.06 25.19 10.63
CA ILE A 106 21.46 24.32 9.51
C ILE A 106 20.24 23.96 8.66
N LEU A 107 19.13 23.58 9.32
CA LEU A 107 17.89 23.22 8.63
C LEU A 107 17.22 24.45 8.01
N LEU A 108 17.23 25.60 8.68
CA LEU A 108 16.65 26.84 8.15
C LEU A 108 17.36 27.33 6.87
N ALA A 109 18.64 27.01 6.69
CA ALA A 109 19.41 27.37 5.51
C ALA A 109 19.13 26.49 4.27
N VAL A 110 18.46 25.34 4.44
CA VAL A 110 18.12 24.43 3.33
C VAL A 110 17.06 25.06 2.42
N ARG A 111 17.29 25.02 1.11
CA ARG A 111 16.39 25.56 0.09
C ARG A 111 15.51 24.47 -0.52
N ASP A 112 14.24 24.81 -0.76
CA ASP A 112 13.25 23.93 -1.40
C ASP A 112 13.15 24.26 -2.89
N GLY A 113 13.12 23.26 -3.78
CA GLY A 113 12.78 23.42 -5.20
C GLY A 113 13.76 24.22 -6.09
N GLU A 114 14.71 24.95 -5.51
CA GLU A 114 15.66 25.80 -6.26
C GLU A 114 16.84 25.03 -6.86
N ALA A 115 17.24 23.91 -6.23
CA ALA A 115 18.48 23.22 -6.55
C ALA A 115 18.23 21.86 -7.23
N VAL A 116 18.58 21.76 -8.52
CA VAL A 116 18.60 20.48 -9.27
C VAL A 116 19.75 19.59 -8.77
N ILE A 117 20.90 20.20 -8.52
CA ILE A 117 22.07 19.57 -7.89
C ILE A 117 22.18 20.12 -6.47
N GLU A 118 22.42 19.25 -5.50
CA GLU A 118 22.59 19.62 -4.09
C GLU A 118 23.78 20.56 -3.91
N GLY A 119 23.51 21.74 -3.34
CA GLY A 119 24.54 22.67 -2.92
C GLY A 119 25.01 22.42 -1.48
N PRO A 120 25.93 23.26 -0.97
CA PRO A 120 26.50 23.11 0.36
C PRO A 120 25.45 23.13 1.49
N THR A 121 24.40 23.93 1.35
CA THR A 121 23.31 24.04 2.34
C THR A 121 22.46 22.78 2.38
N GLU A 122 22.16 22.20 1.23
CA GLU A 122 21.36 20.98 1.12
C GLU A 122 22.13 19.77 1.67
N LEU A 123 23.43 19.66 1.35
CA LEU A 123 24.32 18.63 1.89
C LEU A 123 24.49 18.79 3.41
N ALA A 124 24.66 20.01 3.91
CA ALA A 124 24.76 20.26 5.35
C ALA A 124 23.48 19.81 6.10
N GLY A 125 22.30 20.08 5.54
CA GLY A 125 21.02 19.61 6.07
C GLY A 125 20.91 18.09 6.09
N LEU A 126 21.29 17.42 4.99
CA LEU A 126 21.34 15.96 4.90
C LEU A 126 22.28 15.38 5.98
N HIS A 127 23.52 15.85 6.05
CA HIS A 127 24.52 15.36 7.01
C HIS A 127 24.07 15.58 8.45
N TYR A 128 23.43 16.72 8.75
CA TYR A 128 22.89 17.01 10.07
C TYR A 128 21.77 16.03 10.47
N LEU A 129 20.83 15.74 9.57
CA LEU A 129 19.77 14.76 9.83
C LEU A 129 20.32 13.32 9.92
N LEU A 130 21.32 12.97 9.11
CA LEU A 130 22.00 11.67 9.22
C LEU A 130 22.69 11.52 10.59
N GLN A 131 23.42 12.53 11.05
CA GLN A 131 24.03 12.52 12.38
C GLN A 131 22.98 12.35 13.48
N ARG A 132 21.84 13.07 13.37
CA ARG A 132 20.72 12.94 14.30
C ARG A 132 20.19 11.52 14.38
N TRP A 133 20.04 10.82 13.24
CA TRP A 133 19.61 9.42 13.19
C TRP A 133 20.62 8.43 13.74
N ARG A 134 21.92 8.74 13.69
CA ARG A 134 22.96 7.91 14.30
C ARG A 134 23.11 8.12 15.80
N SER A 135 22.67 9.27 16.30
CA SER A 135 22.73 9.62 17.71
C SER A 135 21.57 9.03 18.51
N ASP A 136 21.64 9.11 19.85
CA ASP A 136 20.55 8.73 20.75
C ASP A 136 19.38 9.75 20.77
N TRP A 137 19.36 10.70 19.84
CA TRP A 137 18.32 11.71 19.77
C TRP A 137 16.95 11.10 19.48
N LYS A 138 15.94 11.49 20.26
CA LYS A 138 14.56 11.02 20.12
C LYS A 138 13.61 12.13 19.70
N PRO A 139 12.68 11.85 18.77
CA PRO A 139 11.63 12.79 18.38
C PRO A 139 10.65 13.03 19.52
N THR A 140 10.15 14.26 19.60
CA THR A 140 9.07 14.63 20.52
C THR A 140 7.75 14.00 20.09
N GLU A 141 7.52 13.93 18.78
CA GLU A 141 6.29 13.43 18.17
C GLU A 141 6.62 12.78 16.82
N ILE A 142 5.85 11.75 16.47
CA ILE A 142 5.88 11.10 15.15
C ILE A 142 4.44 11.11 14.64
N SER A 143 4.21 11.75 13.50
CA SER A 143 2.89 11.89 12.88
C SER A 143 2.87 11.38 11.44
N GLU A 144 1.72 11.37 10.80
CA GLU A 144 1.62 11.12 9.36
C GLU A 144 2.04 12.37 8.58
N PRO A 145 2.72 12.22 7.44
CA PRO A 145 3.13 13.35 6.63
C PRO A 145 1.89 14.05 6.06
N PRO A 146 1.90 15.39 5.98
CA PRO A 146 0.87 16.13 5.26
C PRO A 146 0.93 15.81 3.77
N ASP A 147 -0.14 16.14 3.03
CA ASP A 147 -0.18 15.91 1.59
C ASP A 147 0.98 16.65 0.89
N VAL A 148 1.58 16.03 -0.12
CA VAL A 148 2.65 16.63 -0.93
C VAL A 148 2.25 17.99 -1.50
N THR A 149 0.98 18.21 -1.83
CA THR A 149 0.51 19.53 -2.29
C THR A 149 0.56 20.58 -1.19
N GLU A 150 0.38 20.17 0.07
CA GLU A 150 0.45 21.06 1.23
C GLU A 150 1.92 21.28 1.64
N LEU A 151 2.79 20.28 1.47
CA LEU A 151 4.22 20.34 1.83
C LEU A 151 4.92 21.59 1.29
N ALA A 152 4.60 22.03 0.07
CA ALA A 152 5.21 23.23 -0.52
C ALA A 152 4.93 24.52 0.27
N SER A 153 3.79 24.60 0.95
CA SER A 153 3.41 25.78 1.74
C SER A 153 3.98 25.80 3.16
N ILE A 154 4.29 24.62 3.71
CA ILE A 154 4.70 24.45 5.12
C ILE A 154 6.11 23.89 5.28
N ALA A 155 6.82 23.59 4.18
CA ALA A 155 8.13 22.94 4.18
C ALA A 155 9.12 23.52 5.21
N PRO A 156 9.28 24.85 5.34
CA PRO A 156 10.17 25.43 6.35
C PRO A 156 9.78 25.10 7.80
N GLU A 157 8.47 24.98 8.08
CA GLU A 157 7.93 24.75 9.43
C GLU A 157 8.00 23.29 9.87
N ILE A 158 8.08 22.37 8.90
CA ILE A 158 8.09 20.92 9.15
C ILE A 158 9.46 20.29 8.95
N ARG A 159 10.45 21.07 8.50
CA ARG A 159 11.82 20.59 8.30
C ARG A 159 12.39 20.04 9.60
N GLY A 160 12.91 18.81 9.52
CA GLY A 160 13.39 18.05 10.67
C GLY A 160 12.30 17.51 11.59
N LYS A 161 11.00 17.61 11.25
CA LYS A 161 9.96 16.85 11.95
C LYS A 161 9.95 15.41 11.43
N ARG A 162 9.65 14.48 12.35
CA ARG A 162 9.64 13.05 12.06
C ARG A 162 8.24 12.59 11.72
N TYR A 163 8.16 11.82 10.66
CA TYR A 163 6.91 11.28 10.15
C TYR A 163 7.01 9.78 9.96
N ASN A 164 5.85 9.11 10.02
CA ASN A 164 5.72 7.70 9.73
C ASN A 164 4.68 7.49 8.63
N PHE A 165 5.05 6.78 7.56
CA PHE A 165 4.18 6.55 6.41
C PHE A 165 4.60 5.30 5.63
N VAL A 166 3.73 4.83 4.74
CA VAL A 166 3.97 3.66 3.88
C VAL A 166 4.18 4.12 2.46
N ILE A 167 5.19 3.56 1.80
CA ILE A 167 5.45 3.74 0.37
C ILE A 167 5.73 2.40 -0.31
N SER A 168 5.46 2.35 -1.61
CA SER A 168 5.85 1.24 -2.48
C SER A 168 7.13 1.63 -3.22
N LEU A 169 8.18 0.82 -3.11
CA LEU A 169 9.46 1.09 -3.77
C LEU A 169 9.32 0.98 -5.29
N ILE A 170 9.74 2.02 -6.00
CA ILE A 170 9.66 2.04 -7.47
C ILE A 170 10.92 1.45 -8.09
N GLU A 171 12.02 1.48 -7.36
CA GLU A 171 13.30 0.93 -7.77
C GLU A 171 14.04 0.27 -6.60
N ASN A 172 15.09 -0.46 -6.92
CA ASN A 172 15.97 -1.03 -5.90
C ASN A 172 16.79 0.10 -5.25
N PRO A 173 17.00 0.06 -3.92
CA PRO A 173 17.87 1.00 -3.26
C PRO A 173 19.28 1.02 -3.85
N ARG A 174 19.79 2.23 -4.12
CA ARG A 174 21.11 2.50 -4.68
C ARG A 174 22.02 3.04 -3.59
N LEU A 175 23.29 2.66 -3.62
CA LEU A 175 24.27 3.22 -2.71
C LEU A 175 24.79 4.54 -3.28
N ARG A 176 24.80 5.58 -2.45
CA ARG A 176 25.33 6.90 -2.76
C ARG A 176 26.51 7.19 -1.83
N GLU A 177 27.67 7.50 -2.39
CA GLU A 177 28.84 7.91 -1.62
C GLU A 177 28.66 9.34 -1.10
N LEU A 178 29.18 9.59 0.10
CA LEU A 178 29.15 10.88 0.76
C LEU A 178 30.57 11.42 0.91
N GLU A 179 30.72 12.73 0.77
CA GLU A 179 31.95 13.43 1.14
C GLU A 179 32.17 13.34 2.66
N GLU A 180 33.39 13.64 3.11
CA GLU A 180 33.68 13.67 4.55
C GLU A 180 32.75 14.66 5.28
N ASN A 181 32.06 14.16 6.30
CA ASN A 181 30.98 14.91 6.93
C ASN A 181 30.84 14.61 8.44
N PRO A 182 30.16 15.50 9.20
CA PRO A 182 30.01 15.36 10.65
C PRO A 182 29.26 14.11 11.11
N SER A 183 28.46 13.48 10.24
CA SER A 183 27.78 12.23 10.59
C SER A 183 28.73 11.04 10.64
N GLY A 184 29.93 11.14 10.03
CA GLY A 184 30.91 10.06 9.93
C GLY A 184 30.51 8.92 8.99
N LEU A 185 29.44 9.07 8.21
CA LEU A 185 29.05 8.12 7.17
C LEU A 185 29.82 8.41 5.89
N SER A 186 30.38 7.37 5.27
CA SER A 186 30.99 7.45 3.93
C SER A 186 29.98 7.20 2.81
N SER A 187 28.79 6.68 3.14
CA SER A 187 27.74 6.39 2.18
C SER A 187 26.37 6.35 2.83
N VAL A 188 25.35 6.49 1.99
CA VAL A 188 23.93 6.40 2.33
C VAL A 188 23.21 5.62 1.24
N TRP A 189 22.14 4.93 1.58
CA TRP A 189 21.25 4.32 0.60
C TRP A 189 20.18 5.30 0.18
N GLU A 190 19.91 5.34 -1.12
CA GLU A 190 18.88 6.16 -1.73
C GLU A 190 17.85 5.26 -2.41
N ALA A 191 16.56 5.58 -2.23
CA ALA A 191 15.49 4.94 -2.97
C ALA A 191 14.37 5.94 -3.30
N PHE A 192 13.68 5.67 -4.41
CA PHE A 192 12.43 6.31 -4.75
C PHE A 192 11.26 5.36 -4.49
N GLY A 193 10.19 5.90 -3.92
CA GLY A 193 8.94 5.19 -3.73
C GLY A 193 7.72 6.05 -4.02
N SER A 194 6.58 5.40 -4.20
CA SER A 194 5.29 6.06 -4.34
C SER A 194 4.42 5.86 -3.10
N ASP A 195 3.72 6.90 -2.67
CA ASP A 195 2.63 6.76 -1.71
C ASP A 195 1.38 6.11 -2.35
N ARG A 196 0.32 5.95 -1.56
CA ARG A 196 -0.99 5.43 -2.04
C ARG A 196 -1.66 6.31 -3.08
N SER A 197 -1.26 7.58 -3.18
CA SER A 197 -1.75 8.53 -4.17
C SER A 197 -0.86 8.59 -5.42
N ASN A 198 0.06 7.64 -5.58
CA ASN A 198 1.06 7.58 -6.66
C ASN A 198 1.99 8.80 -6.72
N ARG A 199 2.17 9.51 -5.60
CA ARG A 199 3.12 10.61 -5.49
C ARG A 199 4.48 10.08 -5.12
N LEU A 200 5.50 10.64 -5.75
CA LEU A 200 6.88 10.22 -5.59
C LEU A 200 7.51 10.80 -4.32
N HIS A 201 8.31 9.98 -3.64
CA HIS A 201 9.10 10.36 -2.46
C HIS A 201 10.54 9.91 -2.69
N ARG A 202 11.50 10.77 -2.31
CA ARG A 202 12.92 10.43 -2.26
C ARG A 202 13.30 10.11 -0.83
N ILE A 203 13.98 9.00 -0.60
CA ILE A 203 14.31 8.54 0.74
C ILE A 203 15.79 8.20 0.83
N ASN A 204 16.47 8.85 1.77
CA ASN A 204 17.85 8.58 2.13
C ASN A 204 17.89 7.81 3.46
N PHE A 205 18.65 6.71 3.53
CA PHE A 205 18.71 5.88 4.72
C PHE A 205 20.07 5.25 4.98
N ILE A 206 20.39 5.07 6.26
CA ILE A 206 21.72 4.69 6.72
C ILE A 206 21.98 3.21 6.47
N SER A 207 21.04 2.35 6.89
CA SER A 207 21.23 0.90 6.86
C SER A 207 20.26 0.24 5.88
N LYS A 208 20.80 -0.52 4.92
CA LYS A 208 20.00 -1.33 4.01
C LYS A 208 19.36 -2.53 4.72
N PRO A 209 18.02 -2.66 4.70
CA PRO A 209 17.36 -3.86 5.19
C PRO A 209 17.69 -5.05 4.28
N LYS A 210 17.67 -6.25 4.85
CA LYS A 210 17.88 -7.48 4.07
C LYS A 210 16.77 -7.62 3.03
N ASN A 211 17.15 -7.58 1.75
CA ASN A 211 16.31 -7.86 0.59
C ASN A 211 14.99 -7.07 0.52
N LEU A 212 15.08 -5.79 0.13
CA LEU A 212 13.94 -5.02 -0.36
C LEU A 212 13.94 -5.02 -1.90
N PRO A 213 13.24 -5.96 -2.56
CA PRO A 213 13.07 -5.91 -4.01
C PRO A 213 12.20 -4.72 -4.42
N ARG A 214 12.32 -4.32 -5.68
CA ARG A 214 11.39 -3.41 -6.34
C ARG A 214 9.93 -3.80 -6.05
N SER A 215 9.06 -2.80 -5.92
CA SER A 215 7.64 -2.93 -5.61
C SER A 215 7.30 -3.41 -4.20
N SER A 216 8.29 -3.56 -3.31
CA SER A 216 8.01 -3.83 -1.90
C SER A 216 7.35 -2.63 -1.24
N GLU A 217 6.32 -2.89 -0.45
CA GLU A 217 5.77 -1.90 0.47
C GLU A 217 6.68 -1.80 1.70
N VAL A 218 7.05 -0.59 2.08
CA VAL A 218 7.90 -0.32 3.24
C VAL A 218 7.31 0.78 4.09
N VAL A 219 7.48 0.63 5.40
CA VAL A 219 7.25 1.66 6.39
C VAL A 219 8.49 2.54 6.47
N VAL A 220 8.28 3.84 6.30
CA VAL A 220 9.29 4.88 6.42
C VAL A 220 9.00 5.66 7.69
N THR A 221 9.91 5.59 8.65
CA THR A 221 9.98 6.59 9.72
C THR A 221 11.12 7.55 9.39
N GLY A 222 10.81 8.76 8.92
CA GLY A 222 11.78 9.69 8.34
C GLY A 222 11.60 11.14 8.79
N ASP A 223 12.71 11.86 8.87
CA ASP A 223 12.73 13.31 9.08
C ASP A 223 12.60 14.01 7.73
N PHE A 224 11.68 14.97 7.61
CA PHE A 224 11.53 15.78 6.39
C PHE A 224 12.74 16.69 6.19
N LEU A 225 13.39 16.63 5.02
CA LEU A 225 14.53 17.49 4.70
C LEU A 225 14.12 18.69 3.85
N ARG A 226 13.55 18.43 2.67
CA ARG A 226 13.20 19.48 1.70
C ARG A 226 12.28 18.97 0.61
N LEU A 227 11.83 19.87 -0.25
CA LEU A 227 11.35 19.52 -1.58
C LEU A 227 12.51 19.44 -2.58
N TYR A 228 12.81 18.23 -3.03
CA TYR A 228 13.82 17.94 -4.03
C TYR A 228 13.26 18.15 -5.44
N ARG A 229 13.96 18.94 -6.25
CA ARG A 229 13.66 19.10 -7.68
C ARG A 229 14.47 18.11 -8.48
N TYR A 230 13.81 17.39 -9.37
CA TYR A 230 14.43 16.43 -10.27
C TYR A 230 14.03 16.72 -11.71
N GLU A 231 14.91 16.35 -12.64
CA GLU A 231 14.64 16.37 -14.07
C GLU A 231 14.51 14.93 -14.57
N THR A 232 13.41 14.65 -15.25
CA THR A 232 13.19 13.37 -15.92
C THR A 232 14.05 13.26 -17.18
N VAL A 233 14.23 12.04 -17.68
CA VAL A 233 14.95 11.79 -18.94
C VAL A 233 14.31 12.51 -20.14
N THR A 234 13.02 12.85 -20.04
CA THR A 234 12.27 13.61 -21.04
C THR A 234 12.42 15.13 -20.90
N GLY A 235 13.25 15.62 -19.97
CA GLY A 235 13.43 17.04 -19.68
C GLY A 235 12.26 17.68 -18.93
N LEU A 236 11.33 16.88 -18.39
CA LEU A 236 10.27 17.37 -17.53
C LEU A 236 10.78 17.50 -16.11
N GLU A 237 10.51 18.63 -15.48
CA GLU A 237 10.87 18.88 -14.10
C GLU A 237 9.73 18.46 -13.17
N GLY A 238 10.11 17.85 -12.05
CA GLY A 238 9.19 17.53 -10.96
C GLY A 238 9.77 17.89 -9.61
N MET A 239 8.91 17.90 -8.60
CA MET A 239 9.31 18.09 -7.20
C MET A 239 8.78 16.94 -6.35
N VAL A 240 9.61 16.44 -5.45
CA VAL A 240 9.26 15.36 -4.53
C VAL A 240 9.76 15.69 -3.13
N PRO A 241 9.03 15.29 -2.07
CA PRO A 241 9.56 15.38 -0.73
C PRO A 241 10.72 14.43 -0.53
N GLU A 242 11.77 14.95 0.10
CA GLU A 242 12.96 14.23 0.48
C GLU A 242 12.98 13.95 1.98
N TRP A 243 13.20 12.69 2.33
CA TRP A 243 13.18 12.17 3.69
C TRP A 243 14.53 11.57 4.06
N VAL A 244 14.95 11.76 5.30
CA VAL A 244 16.13 11.11 5.88
C VAL A 244 15.67 10.17 6.98
N CYS A 245 16.03 8.90 6.89
CA CYS A 245 15.64 7.87 7.87
C CYS A 245 16.82 6.98 8.27
N GLY A 246 16.69 6.27 9.38
CA GLY A 246 17.71 5.32 9.81
C GLY A 246 17.67 4.05 8.96
N GLN A 247 16.50 3.41 8.92
CA GLN A 247 16.27 2.14 8.25
C GLN A 247 14.86 2.12 7.65
N LEU A 248 14.68 1.36 6.56
CA LEU A 248 13.37 1.03 6.02
C LEU A 248 12.88 -0.30 6.61
N GLU A 249 11.62 -0.38 7.00
CA GLU A 249 11.03 -1.63 7.49
C GLU A 249 10.05 -2.19 6.45
N PRO A 250 10.10 -3.50 6.12
CA PRO A 250 9.06 -4.10 5.30
C PRO A 250 7.68 -3.84 5.91
N TYR A 251 6.72 -3.40 5.11
CA TYR A 251 5.36 -3.21 5.58
C TYR A 251 4.63 -4.54 5.60
N GLU A 252 4.34 -5.03 6.80
CA GLU A 252 3.44 -6.16 6.99
C GLU A 252 2.01 -5.65 7.12
N ASN A 253 1.22 -5.80 6.07
CA ASN A 253 -0.17 -5.37 6.08
C ASN A 253 -0.93 -6.12 7.21
N PRO A 254 -1.52 -5.41 8.20
CA PRO A 254 -2.23 -6.03 9.32
C PRO A 254 -3.49 -6.81 8.91
N PHE A 255 -3.89 -6.70 7.64
CA PHE A 255 -5.01 -7.41 7.04
C PHE A 255 -4.57 -8.54 6.08
N ALA A 256 -3.27 -8.75 5.83
CA ALA A 256 -2.76 -9.78 4.92
C ALA A 256 -3.22 -11.21 5.28
N GLY A 257 -3.50 -11.47 6.56
CA GLY A 257 -4.05 -12.75 7.03
C GLY A 257 -5.58 -12.83 7.10
N ARG A 258 -6.33 -11.75 6.80
CA ARG A 258 -7.81 -11.73 6.93
C ARG A 258 -8.55 -12.16 5.66
N SER A 259 -7.86 -12.38 4.54
CA SER A 259 -8.47 -12.83 3.28
C SER A 259 -9.12 -14.22 3.41
N GLY A 260 -8.51 -15.14 4.17
CA GLY A 260 -9.09 -16.46 4.45
C GLY A 260 -10.35 -16.39 5.33
N TRP A 261 -10.34 -15.51 6.34
CA TRP A 261 -11.50 -15.25 7.22
C TRP A 261 -12.70 -14.68 6.46
N ALA A 262 -12.44 -13.80 5.48
CA ALA A 262 -13.49 -13.21 4.66
C ALA A 262 -14.21 -14.26 3.80
N GLN A 263 -13.48 -15.24 3.27
CA GLN A 263 -14.06 -16.30 2.44
C GLN A 263 -14.87 -17.32 3.27
N GLU A 264 -14.36 -17.74 4.43
CA GLU A 264 -15.10 -18.62 5.34
C GLU A 264 -16.35 -17.92 5.91
N MET A 265 -16.24 -16.67 6.35
CA MET A 265 -17.40 -15.89 6.82
C MET A 265 -18.43 -15.66 5.71
N PHE A 266 -18.00 -15.43 4.47
CA PHE A 266 -18.89 -15.32 3.32
C PHE A 266 -19.72 -16.59 3.12
N TRP A 267 -19.09 -17.77 3.20
CA TRP A 267 -19.81 -19.04 3.11
C TRP A 267 -20.78 -19.25 4.26
N VAL A 268 -20.36 -18.96 5.50
CA VAL A 268 -21.22 -19.07 6.70
C VAL A 268 -22.44 -18.14 6.57
N LEU A 269 -22.23 -16.87 6.18
CA LEU A 269 -23.30 -15.89 6.01
C LEU A 269 -24.22 -16.24 4.83
N SER A 270 -23.67 -16.77 3.73
CA SER A 270 -24.45 -17.23 2.58
C SER A 270 -25.33 -18.44 2.92
N VAL A 271 -24.82 -19.38 3.71
CA VAL A 271 -25.59 -20.55 4.18
C VAL A 271 -26.70 -20.10 5.15
N LEU A 272 -26.40 -19.19 6.09
CA LEU A 272 -27.42 -18.60 6.97
C LEU A 272 -28.49 -17.84 6.17
N GLY A 273 -28.09 -17.08 5.15
CA GLY A 273 -28.98 -16.37 4.25
C GLY A 273 -29.88 -17.30 3.45
N ALA A 274 -29.32 -18.36 2.88
CA ALA A 274 -30.09 -19.37 2.15
C ALA A 274 -31.08 -20.12 3.06
N PHE A 275 -30.65 -20.47 4.28
CA PHE A 275 -31.51 -21.14 5.25
C PHE A 275 -32.69 -20.26 5.68
N THR A 276 -32.44 -18.99 5.99
CA THR A 276 -33.50 -18.04 6.35
C THR A 276 -34.47 -17.80 5.20
N LEU A 277 -33.98 -17.74 3.95
CA LEU A 277 -34.82 -17.70 2.75
C LEU A 277 -35.71 -18.94 2.59
N LEU A 278 -35.15 -20.14 2.76
CA LEU A 278 -35.90 -21.40 2.66
C LEU A 278 -36.98 -21.50 3.74
N VAL A 279 -36.67 -21.09 4.97
CA VAL A 279 -37.66 -21.01 6.06
C VAL A 279 -38.77 -20.02 5.70
N GLY A 280 -38.41 -18.83 5.18
CA GLY A 280 -39.38 -17.84 4.71
C GLY A 280 -40.30 -18.37 3.60
N VAL A 281 -39.74 -19.06 2.60
CA VAL A 281 -40.50 -19.69 1.50
C VAL A 281 -41.41 -20.81 2.03
N TYR A 282 -40.94 -21.62 2.97
CA TYR A 282 -41.76 -22.67 3.60
C TYR A 282 -42.99 -22.08 4.31
N PHE A 283 -42.80 -21.03 5.12
CA PHE A 283 -43.93 -20.37 5.79
C PHE A 283 -44.85 -19.64 4.80
N TYR A 284 -44.31 -19.03 3.76
CA TYR A 284 -45.10 -18.37 2.71
C TYR A 284 -45.98 -19.37 1.95
N THR A 285 -45.42 -20.48 1.47
CA THR A 285 -46.15 -21.52 0.72
C THR A 285 -47.20 -22.22 1.57
N ARG A 286 -46.94 -22.45 2.87
CA ARG A 286 -47.96 -22.97 3.80
C ARG A 286 -49.11 -21.99 4.01
N SER A 287 -48.84 -20.68 4.02
CA SER A 287 -49.86 -19.65 4.20
C SER A 287 -50.77 -19.48 2.97
N THR A 288 -50.27 -19.72 1.76
CA THR A 288 -51.05 -19.60 0.52
C THR A 288 -51.79 -20.88 0.12
N SER A 289 -51.34 -22.04 0.61
CA SER A 289 -52.00 -23.34 0.39
C SER A 289 -53.36 -23.47 1.08
N VAL A 290 -53.66 -22.66 2.10
CA VAL A 290 -54.92 -22.74 2.86
C VAL A 290 -56.07 -22.00 2.15
N ASP A 291 -55.79 -21.01 1.31
CA ASP A 291 -56.80 -20.18 0.64
C ASP A 291 -57.40 -20.81 -0.65
N GLY A 292 -56.85 -21.92 -1.13
CA GLY A 292 -57.19 -22.50 -2.44
C GLY A 292 -58.37 -23.49 -2.49
N ARG A 293 -58.94 -23.94 -1.35
CA ARG A 293 -59.97 -25.02 -1.35
C ARG A 293 -61.43 -24.56 -1.18
N GLY A 294 -61.72 -23.27 -1.27
CA GLY A 294 -62.96 -22.72 -0.71
C GLY A 294 -63.88 -21.91 -1.61
N LYS A 295 -64.04 -22.21 -2.91
CA LYS A 295 -65.14 -21.61 -3.70
C LYS A 295 -65.87 -22.63 -4.56
N LYS A 296 -66.93 -23.23 -4.01
CA LYS A 296 -68.02 -23.79 -4.83
C LYS A 296 -68.83 -22.61 -5.43
N PRO A 297 -69.16 -22.63 -6.73
CA PRO A 297 -70.04 -21.64 -7.30
C PRO A 297 -71.46 -21.88 -6.79
N ARG A 298 -72.09 -20.86 -6.19
CA ARG A 298 -73.53 -20.87 -5.93
C ARG A 298 -74.26 -20.50 -7.22
N LYS A 299 -75.12 -21.41 -7.67
CA LYS A 299 -76.23 -21.11 -8.59
C LYS A 299 -77.27 -20.27 -7.87
#